data_AF-A0A3S4G8M6-F1
#
_entry.id   AF-A0A3S4G8M6-F1
#
_cell.length_a   1.000
_cell.length_b   1.000
_cell.length_c   1.000
_cell.angle_alpha   90.00
_cell.angle_beta   90.00
_cell.angle_gamma   90.00
#
_symmetry.space_group_name_H-M   'P 1'
#
loop_
_entity.id
_entity.type
_entity.pdbx_description
1 polymer ?
#
loop_
_entity_poly.entity_id
_entity_poly.type
_entity_poly.pdbx_seq_one_letter_code
_entity_poly.pdbx_strand_id
1 'polypeptide(L)'
;MDEADVNSELLWVLCLLLVAIVLFTTNKLRMDVVALLVIIAFVLSGTLTLQEATVGFSDPNVILIAALFVIGEGLVRTGVAYQVGDWLVKVAGSSETKMLVLLMVTVAGLGAFMSSTGVVAIFIPVVLSVAARMKTAPGG
;
A
#
# COMPACT_ATOMS: atom_id res chain seq x y z
N MET A 1 34.51 -2.50 -21.26
CA MET A 1 33.57 -3.20 -20.35
C MET A 1 33.35 -4.55 -21.00
N ASP A 2 33.94 -5.59 -20.42
CA ASP A 2 33.87 -6.96 -20.92
C ASP A 2 32.47 -7.53 -20.65
N GLU A 3 31.95 -8.38 -21.54
CA GLU A 3 30.63 -9.02 -21.35
C GLU A 3 30.56 -9.89 -20.09
N ALA A 4 31.71 -10.33 -19.57
CA ALA A 4 31.82 -11.12 -18.34
C ALA A 4 31.51 -10.32 -17.06
N ASP A 5 31.79 -9.01 -17.03
CA ASP A 5 31.52 -8.16 -15.87
C ASP A 5 30.01 -7.89 -15.71
N VAL A 6 29.33 -7.61 -16.83
CA VAL A 6 27.88 -7.34 -16.85
C VAL A 6 27.07 -8.55 -16.38
N ASN A 7 27.45 -9.76 -16.80
CA ASN A 7 26.79 -10.98 -16.36
C ASN A 7 26.98 -11.25 -14.85
N SER A 8 28.13 -10.86 -14.29
CA SER A 8 28.43 -11.02 -12.87
C SER A 8 27.62 -10.03 -12.00
N GLU A 9 27.47 -8.78 -12.43
CA GLU A 9 26.61 -7.80 -11.77
C GLU A 9 25.12 -8.22 -11.81
N LEU A 10 24.63 -8.68 -12.96
CA LEU A 10 23.27 -9.20 -13.10
C LEU A 10 23.00 -10.39 -12.18
N LEU A 11 23.93 -11.36 -12.13
CA LEU A 11 23.85 -12.51 -11.23
C LEU A 11 23.81 -12.08 -9.77
N TRP A 12 24.61 -11.07 -9.40
CA TRP A 12 24.64 -10.54 -8.05
C TRP A 12 23.32 -9.86 -7.66
N VAL A 13 22.82 -8.96 -8.51
CA VAL A 13 21.53 -8.28 -8.31
C VAL A 13 20.39 -9.30 -8.20
N LEU A 14 20.39 -10.33 -9.06
CA LEU A 14 19.39 -11.39 -9.04
C LEU A 14 19.44 -12.24 -7.76
N CYS A 15 20.65 -12.58 -7.29
CA CYS A 15 20.84 -13.28 -6.04
C CYS A 15 20.33 -12.44 -4.85
N LEU A 16 20.67 -11.15 -4.83
CA LEU A 16 20.25 -10.21 -3.79
C LEU A 16 18.72 -10.03 -3.80
N LEU A 17 18.10 -9.98 -4.98
CA LEU A 17 16.65 -9.97 -5.15
C LEU A 17 16.00 -11.23 -4.56
N LEU A 18 16.54 -12.42 -4.87
CA LEU A 18 16.06 -13.68 -4.30
C LEU A 18 16.15 -13.69 -2.77
N VAL A 19 17.27 -13.22 -2.22
CA VAL A 19 17.46 -13.07 -0.78
C VAL A 19 16.42 -12.12 -0.20
N ALA A 20 16.20 -10.95 -0.82
CA ALA A 20 15.19 -9.99 -0.39
C ALA A 20 13.78 -10.60 -0.37
N ILE A 21 13.40 -11.35 -1.41
CA ILE A 21 12.11 -12.05 -1.48
C ILE A 21 11.98 -13.07 -0.34
N VAL A 22 13.00 -13.89 -0.12
CA VAL A 22 12.99 -14.89 0.97
C VAL A 22 12.86 -14.20 2.34
N LEU A 23 13.58 -13.10 2.58
CA LEU A 23 13.45 -12.33 3.82
C LEU A 23 12.04 -11.74 3.98
N PHE A 24 11.46 -11.17 2.91
CA PHE A 24 10.09 -10.64 2.95
C PHE A 24 9.05 -11.72 3.23
N THR A 25 9.13 -12.87 2.56
CA THR A 25 8.18 -13.98 2.76
C THR A 25 8.34 -14.64 4.13
N THR A 26 9.56 -14.70 4.66
CA THR A 26 9.84 -15.30 5.97
C THR A 26 9.21 -14.48 7.11
N ASN A 27 8.93 -13.19 6.90
CA ASN A 27 8.22 -12.28 7.82
C ASN A 27 8.73 -12.30 9.28
N LYS A 28 9.98 -12.78 9.49
CA LYS A 28 10.66 -12.84 10.80
C LYS A 28 11.19 -11.47 11.21
N LEU A 29 11.61 -10.67 10.23
CA LEU A 29 12.01 -9.28 10.41
C LEU A 29 10.89 -8.39 9.88
N ARG A 30 10.70 -7.24 10.54
CA ARG A 30 9.80 -6.22 10.03
C ARG A 30 10.23 -5.79 8.62
N MET A 31 9.26 -5.60 7.73
CA MET A 31 9.52 -5.35 6.30
C MET A 31 10.34 -4.08 6.06
N ASP A 32 10.18 -3.06 6.90
CA ASP A 32 10.99 -1.84 6.89
C ASP A 32 12.47 -2.12 7.16
N VAL A 33 12.78 -2.98 8.13
CA VAL A 33 14.15 -3.39 8.44
C VAL A 33 14.76 -4.16 7.28
N VAL A 34 14.01 -5.09 6.67
CA VAL A 34 14.49 -5.84 5.50
C VAL A 34 14.79 -4.92 4.32
N ALA A 35 13.91 -3.96 4.02
CA ALA A 35 14.12 -3.00 2.95
C ALA A 35 15.39 -2.15 3.17
N LEU A 36 15.63 -1.67 4.40
CA LEU A 36 16.84 -0.93 4.74
C LEU A 36 18.11 -1.80 4.58
N LEU A 37 18.08 -3.05 5.02
CA LEU A 37 19.21 -3.97 4.87
C LEU A 37 19.55 -4.22 3.39
N VAL A 38 18.54 -4.38 2.54
CA VAL A 38 18.72 -4.58 1.09
C VAL A 38 19.34 -3.34 0.44
N ILE A 39 18.87 -2.14 0.78
CA ILE A 39 19.46 -0.88 0.28
C ILE A 39 20.92 -0.76 0.72
N ILE A 40 21.22 -1.06 1.99
CA ILE A 40 22.59 -1.04 2.52
C ILE A 40 23.46 -2.07 1.77
N ALA A 41 22.96 -3.27 1.51
CA ALA A 41 23.69 -4.30 0.78
C ALA A 41 24.02 -3.86 -0.66
N PHE A 42 23.09 -3.18 -1.36
CA PHE A 42 23.33 -2.64 -2.70
C PHE A 42 24.40 -1.55 -2.72
N VAL A 43 24.36 -0.62 -1.74
CA VAL A 43 25.35 0.46 -1.64
C VAL A 43 26.73 -0.08 -1.26
N LEU A 44 26.81 -1.02 -0.30
CA LEU A 44 28.06 -1.65 0.12
C LEU A 44 28.68 -2.52 -0.98
N SER A 45 27.86 -3.13 -1.82
CA SER A 45 28.32 -3.90 -2.97
C SER A 45 28.91 -3.05 -4.09
N GLY A 46 28.76 -1.71 -4.03
CA GLY A 46 29.19 -0.80 -5.10
C GLY A 46 28.36 -0.88 -6.37
N THR A 47 27.32 -1.72 -6.40
CA THR A 47 26.39 -1.88 -7.54
C THR A 47 25.46 -0.67 -7.68
N LEU A 48 25.20 0.03 -6.57
CA LEU A 48 24.36 1.22 -6.54
C LEU A 48 25.07 2.34 -5.80
N THR A 49 25.10 3.54 -6.38
CA THR A 49 25.59 4.73 -5.71
C THR A 49 24.60 5.20 -4.62
N LEU A 50 25.09 5.99 -3.66
CA LEU A 50 24.22 6.56 -2.62
C LEU A 50 23.11 7.45 -3.22
N GLN A 51 23.42 8.16 -4.31
CA GLN A 51 22.43 8.97 -5.02
C GLN A 51 21.34 8.08 -5.60
N GLU A 52 21.70 7.05 -6.36
CA GLU A 52 20.73 6.13 -6.97
C GLU A 52 19.88 5.38 -5.92
N ALA A 53 20.48 5.00 -4.79
CA ALA A 53 19.75 4.40 -3.66
C ALA A 53 18.67 5.34 -3.10
N THR A 54 18.88 6.66 -3.14
CA THR A 54 17.91 7.65 -2.65
C THR A 54 16.89 8.11 -3.68
N VAL A 55 17.12 7.87 -4.98
CA VAL A 55 16.21 8.28 -6.07
C VAL A 55 14.80 7.70 -5.86
N GLY A 56 14.69 6.47 -5.38
CA GLY A 56 13.40 5.83 -5.11
C GLY A 56 12.53 6.58 -4.10
N PHE A 57 13.12 7.33 -3.15
CA PHE A 57 12.34 8.13 -2.19
C PHE A 57 11.75 9.39 -2.79
N SER A 58 12.34 9.91 -3.87
CA SER A 58 11.83 11.06 -4.63
C SER A 58 10.96 10.63 -5.80
N ASP A 59 10.62 9.34 -5.90
CA ASP A 59 9.73 8.84 -6.94
C ASP A 59 8.32 9.46 -6.77
N PRO A 60 7.73 10.03 -7.83
CA PRO A 60 6.40 10.63 -7.77
C PRO A 60 5.32 9.69 -7.22
N ASN A 61 5.43 8.38 -7.44
CA ASN A 61 4.46 7.42 -6.91
C ASN A 61 4.61 7.26 -5.39
N VAL A 62 5.83 7.26 -4.87
CA VAL A 62 6.10 7.21 -3.41
C VAL A 62 5.55 8.46 -2.73
N ILE A 63 5.80 9.63 -3.31
CA ILE A 63 5.27 10.92 -2.82
C ILE A 63 3.74 10.92 -2.87
N LEU A 64 3.14 10.41 -3.95
CA LEU A 64 1.70 10.28 -4.08
C LEU A 64 1.12 9.39 -2.97
N ILE A 65 1.70 8.21 -2.73
CA ILE A 65 1.25 7.31 -1.66
C ILE A 65 1.33 8.00 -0.30
N ALA A 66 2.42 8.72 0.00
CA ALA A 66 2.56 9.48 1.23
C ALA A 66 1.46 10.56 1.39
N ALA A 67 1.18 11.31 0.33
CA ALA A 67 0.10 12.31 0.33
C ALA A 67 -1.28 11.65 0.54
N LEU A 68 -1.52 10.48 -0.02
CA LEU A 68 -2.77 9.75 0.13
C LEU A 68 -2.95 9.20 1.55
N PHE A 69 -1.89 8.76 2.23
CA PHE A 69 -1.94 8.45 3.65
C PHE A 69 -2.31 9.68 4.49
N VAL A 70 -1.70 10.83 4.22
CA VAL A 70 -2.03 12.10 4.91
C VAL A 70 -3.50 12.51 4.68
N ILE A 71 -4.00 12.39 3.44
CA ILE A 71 -5.40 12.67 3.11
C ILE A 71 -6.33 11.68 3.83
N GLY A 72 -6.02 10.38 3.78
CA GLY A 72 -6.79 9.34 4.46
C GLY A 72 -6.92 9.62 5.95
N GLU A 73 -5.82 9.99 6.60
CA GLU A 73 -5.83 10.36 8.02
C GLU A 73 -6.57 11.67 8.29
N GLY A 74 -6.47 12.65 7.40
CA GLY A 74 -7.27 13.88 7.44
C GLY A 74 -8.78 13.60 7.35
N LEU A 75 -9.21 12.67 6.49
CA LEU A 75 -10.61 12.25 6.37
C LEU A 75 -11.14 11.54 7.63
N VAL A 76 -10.29 10.76 8.29
CA VAL A 76 -10.63 10.13 9.59
C VAL A 76 -10.74 11.19 10.68
N ARG A 77 -9.76 12.08 10.77
CA ARG A 77 -9.69 13.11 11.82
C ARG A 77 -10.81 14.15 11.72
N THR A 78 -11.25 14.46 10.51
CA THR A 78 -12.42 15.33 10.24
C THR A 78 -13.76 14.61 10.42
N GLY A 79 -13.74 13.28 10.56
CA GLY A 79 -14.93 12.46 10.70
C GLY A 79 -15.72 12.25 9.41
N VAL A 80 -15.22 12.74 8.27
CA VAL A 80 -15.84 12.53 6.94
C VAL A 80 -15.94 11.03 6.64
N ALA A 81 -14.90 10.26 6.97
CA ALA A 81 -14.93 8.80 6.79
C ALA A 81 -16.08 8.12 7.56
N TYR A 82 -16.43 8.60 8.75
CA TYR A 82 -17.56 8.09 9.52
C TYR A 82 -18.91 8.53 8.93
N GLN A 83 -19.02 9.79 8.50
CA GLN A 83 -20.24 10.29 7.84
C GLN A 83 -20.56 9.54 6.55
N VAL A 84 -19.54 9.27 5.72
CA VAL A 84 -19.68 8.46 4.50
C VAL A 84 -20.10 7.04 4.86
N GLY A 85 -19.49 6.43 5.87
CA GLY A 85 -19.87 5.11 6.37
C GLY A 85 -21.33 5.04 6.84
N ASP A 86 -21.76 6.01 7.65
CA ASP A 86 -23.14 6.08 8.16
C ASP A 86 -24.15 6.34 7.02
N TRP A 87 -23.79 7.14 6.02
CA TRP A 87 -24.59 7.33 4.80
C TRP A 87 -24.73 6.03 4.00
N LEU A 88 -23.62 5.29 3.81
CA LEU A 88 -23.62 3.99 3.12
C LEU A 88 -24.52 2.97 3.83
N VAL A 89 -24.42 2.86 5.17
CA VAL A 89 -25.29 2.00 5.99
C VAL A 89 -26.76 2.38 5.79
N LYS A 90 -27.07 3.68 5.85
CA LYS A 90 -28.44 4.18 5.69
C LYS A 90 -29.03 3.88 4.32
N VAL A 91 -28.23 3.97 3.26
CA VAL A 91 -28.65 3.68 1.88
C VAL A 91 -28.76 2.17 1.63
N ALA A 92 -27.86 1.36 2.19
CA ALA A 92 -27.87 -0.10 2.05
C ALA A 92 -29.01 -0.77 2.84
N GLY A 93 -29.44 -0.16 3.96
CA GLY A 93 -30.49 -0.70 4.82
C GLY A 93 -30.03 -1.97 5.57
N SER A 94 -30.92 -2.95 5.72
CA SER A 94 -30.67 -4.21 6.45
C SER A 94 -30.05 -5.33 5.61
N SER A 95 -29.66 -5.07 4.35
CA SER A 95 -29.10 -6.10 3.46
C SER A 95 -27.58 -5.99 3.35
N GLU A 96 -26.87 -6.97 3.92
CA GLU A 96 -25.41 -7.05 3.86
C GLU A 96 -24.88 -7.10 2.42
N THR A 97 -25.58 -7.83 1.53
CA THR A 97 -25.21 -7.94 0.12
C THR A 97 -25.30 -6.59 -0.59
N LYS A 98 -26.33 -5.78 -0.31
CA LYS A 98 -26.45 -4.44 -0.89
C LYS A 98 -25.34 -3.51 -0.39
N MET A 99 -25.01 -3.59 0.90
CA MET A 99 -23.89 -2.84 1.49
C MET A 99 -22.56 -3.17 0.81
N LEU A 100 -22.25 -4.46 0.65
CA LEU A 100 -21.03 -4.91 -0.02
C LEU A 100 -20.98 -4.45 -1.48
N VAL A 101 -22.07 -4.59 -2.23
CA VAL A 101 -22.13 -4.14 -3.63
C VAL A 101 -21.95 -2.62 -3.74
N LEU A 102 -22.59 -1.85 -2.86
CA LEU A 102 -22.51 -0.39 -2.89
C LEU A 102 -21.11 0.10 -2.52
N LEU A 103 -20.46 -0.56 -1.55
CA LEU A 103 -19.06 -0.33 -1.21
C LEU A 103 -18.14 -0.68 -2.38
N MET A 104 -18.34 -1.83 -3.02
CA MET A 104 -17.55 -2.25 -4.19
C MET A 104 -17.71 -1.28 -5.37
N VAL A 105 -18.91 -0.82 -5.67
CA VAL A 105 -19.16 0.18 -6.73
C VAL A 105 -18.50 1.51 -6.40
N THR A 106 -18.56 1.96 -5.14
CA THR A 106 -17.93 3.21 -4.71
C THR A 106 -16.40 3.13 -4.83
N VAL A 107 -15.82 2.02 -4.37
CA VAL A 107 -14.37 1.74 -4.48
C VAL A 107 -13.96 1.61 -5.94
N ALA A 108 -14.73 0.91 -6.78
CA ALA A 108 -14.43 0.73 -8.20
C ALA A 108 -14.54 2.04 -8.98
N GLY A 109 -15.54 2.87 -8.67
CA GLY A 109 -15.72 4.18 -9.28
C GLY A 109 -14.54 5.11 -9.01
N LEU A 110 -14.07 5.16 -7.76
CA LEU A 110 -12.87 5.92 -7.41
C LEU A 110 -11.57 5.26 -7.93
N GLY A 111 -11.55 3.92 -7.97
CA GLY A 111 -10.50 3.08 -8.58
C GLY A 111 -10.26 3.37 -10.05
N ALA A 112 -11.27 3.83 -10.78
CA ALA A 112 -11.14 4.18 -12.19
C ALA A 112 -10.32 5.47 -12.43
N PHE A 113 -10.20 6.34 -11.43
CA PHE A 113 -9.50 7.63 -11.55
C PHE A 113 -8.15 7.68 -10.83
N MET A 114 -7.80 6.65 -10.06
CA MET A 114 -6.63 6.63 -9.18
C MET A 114 -5.85 5.30 -9.31
N SER A 115 -4.59 5.28 -8.87
CA SER A 115 -3.82 4.03 -8.78
C SER A 115 -4.44 3.09 -7.74
N SER A 116 -4.30 1.78 -7.96
CA SER A 116 -4.85 0.74 -7.07
C SER A 116 -4.38 0.89 -5.61
N THR A 117 -3.11 1.25 -5.41
CA THR A 117 -2.55 1.56 -4.08
C THR A 117 -3.21 2.78 -3.43
N GLY A 118 -3.49 3.82 -4.23
CA GLY A 118 -4.04 5.05 -3.73
C GLY A 118 -5.48 4.95 -3.26
N VAL A 119 -6.29 4.19 -3.99
CA VAL A 119 -7.69 3.92 -3.61
C VAL A 119 -7.75 3.13 -2.32
N VAL A 120 -6.92 2.09 -2.19
CA VAL A 120 -6.85 1.28 -0.97
C VAL A 120 -6.47 2.16 0.23
N ALA A 121 -5.48 3.04 0.11
CA ALA A 121 -5.04 3.92 1.20
C ALA A 121 -6.17 4.83 1.72
N ILE A 122 -6.99 5.42 0.81
CA ILE A 122 -8.12 6.27 1.19
C ILE A 122 -9.28 5.44 1.77
N PHE A 123 -9.53 4.26 1.21
CA PHE A 123 -10.72 3.46 1.55
C PHE A 123 -10.54 2.56 2.76
N ILE A 124 -9.32 2.17 3.16
CA ILE A 124 -9.08 1.39 4.38
C ILE A 124 -9.88 1.94 5.59
N PRO A 125 -9.79 3.24 5.95
CA PRO A 125 -10.56 3.74 7.09
C PRO A 125 -12.08 3.70 6.88
N VAL A 126 -12.56 3.96 5.66
CA VAL A 126 -13.99 3.90 5.31
C VAL A 126 -14.51 2.47 5.43
N VAL A 127 -13.76 1.50 4.90
CA VAL A 127 -14.07 0.07 4.96
C VAL A 127 -14.02 -0.43 6.40
N LEU A 128 -13.03 -0.03 7.19
CA LEU A 128 -12.94 -0.38 8.62
C LEU A 128 -14.11 0.20 9.42
N SER A 129 -14.51 1.44 9.14
CA SER A 129 -15.69 2.08 9.74
C SER A 129 -16.97 1.29 9.39
N VAL A 130 -17.17 1.00 8.11
CA VAL A 130 -18.31 0.20 7.62
C VAL A 130 -18.32 -1.21 8.23
N ALA A 131 -17.18 -1.89 8.29
CA ALA A 131 -17.04 -3.22 8.87
C ALA A 131 -17.31 -3.22 10.39
N ALA A 132 -16.85 -2.19 11.11
CA ALA A 132 -17.17 -2.02 12.53
C ALA A 132 -18.68 -1.83 12.74
N ARG A 133 -19.34 -1.03 11.89
CA ARG A 133 -20.79 -0.82 11.93
C ARG A 133 -21.58 -2.09 11.66
N MET A 134 -21.19 -2.87 10.65
CA MET A 134 -21.81 -4.17 10.33
C MET A 134 -21.70 -5.16 11.50
N LYS A 135 -20.57 -5.19 12.22
CA LYS A 135 -20.43 -6.02 13.44
C LYS A 135 -21.28 -5.53 14.63
N THR A 136 -21.66 -4.25 14.64
CA THR A 136 -22.52 -3.66 15.69
C THR A 136 -23.99 -3.55 15.29
N ALA A 137 -24.35 -3.80 14.03
CA ALA A 137 -25.72 -3.74 13.57
C ALA A 137 -26.49 -4.94 14.18
N PRO A 138 -27.47 -4.71 15.07
CA PRO A 138 -28.35 -5.77 15.51
C PRO A 138 -29.34 -6.05 14.36
N GLY A 139 -29.15 -7.17 13.66
CA GLY A 139 -29.89 -7.47 12.44
C GLY A 139 -29.73 -8.90 11.95
N GLY A 140 -29.88 -9.86 12.86
CA GLY A 140 -30.48 -11.17 12.59
C GLY A 140 -31.80 -11.23 13.32
#